data_AF-A0A5C7KZ77-F1
#
_entry.id   AF-A0A5C7KZ77-F1
#
_cell.length_a   1.000
_cell.length_b   1.000
_cell.length_c   1.000
_cell.angle_alpha   90.00
_cell.angle_beta   90.00
_cell.angle_gamma   90.00
#
_symmetry.space_group_name_H-M   'P 1'
#
loop_
_entity.id
_entity.type
_entity.pdbx_description
1 polymer ?
#
loop_
_entity_poly.entity_id
_entity_poly.type
_entity_poly.pdbx_seq_one_letter_code
_entity_poly.pdbx_strand_id
1 'polypeptide(L)'
;MKRREWEPKKKAMIVLQGLRGKAIADLCSEHQISQAQYYQWRDHFLANTDRIFDTHPEKRQFRLQEENARLKHMVGELTMELKKTEIELKELGL
;
A
#
# COMPACT_ATOMS: atom_id res chain seq x y z
N MET A 1 -25.52 -6.98 1.10
CA MET A 1 -25.55 -5.51 1.01
C MET A 1 -24.24 -5.03 0.37
N LYS A 2 -24.29 -4.15 -0.63
CA LYS A 2 -23.09 -3.59 -1.27
C LYS A 2 -22.44 -2.60 -0.32
N ARG A 3 -21.17 -2.79 0.03
CA ARG A 3 -20.44 -1.89 0.93
C ARG A 3 -20.31 -0.54 0.23
N ARG A 4 -20.69 0.55 0.92
CA ARG A 4 -20.48 1.90 0.42
C ARG A 4 -18.98 2.11 0.22
N GLU A 5 -18.59 2.44 -1.00
CA GLU A 5 -17.22 2.87 -1.32
C GLU A 5 -17.09 4.37 -1.01
N TRP A 6 -15.94 4.73 -0.46
CA TRP A 6 -15.66 6.06 0.03
C TRP A 6 -14.43 6.60 -0.68
N GLU A 7 -14.61 7.71 -1.38
CA GLU A 7 -13.53 8.44 -2.05
C GLU A 7 -12.39 8.76 -1.08
N PRO A 8 -11.12 8.44 -1.40
CA PRO A 8 -9.98 8.71 -0.52
C PRO A 8 -9.89 10.17 -0.08
N LYS A 9 -10.12 11.11 -1.01
CA LYS A 9 -10.13 12.56 -0.74
C LYS A 9 -11.20 12.93 0.30
N LYS A 10 -12.38 12.31 0.22
CA LYS A 10 -13.47 12.57 1.16
C LYS A 10 -13.11 12.06 2.56
N LYS A 11 -12.55 10.85 2.68
CA LYS A 11 -12.08 10.31 3.97
C LYS A 11 -11.08 11.26 4.65
N ALA A 12 -10.07 11.69 3.90
CA ALA A 12 -9.04 12.61 4.40
C ALA A 12 -9.64 13.95 4.87
N MET A 13 -10.54 14.53 4.07
CA MET A 13 -11.22 15.78 4.43
C MET A 13 -12.02 15.65 5.74
N ILE A 14 -12.74 14.53 5.92
CA ILE A 14 -13.50 14.27 7.15
C ILE A 14 -12.56 14.16 8.35
N VAL A 15 -11.49 13.36 8.24
CA VAL A 15 -10.49 13.23 9.31
C VAL A 15 -9.92 14.59 9.69
N LEU A 16 -9.51 15.40 8.71
CA LEU A 16 -8.96 16.74 8.93
C LEU A 16 -9.94 17.70 9.62
N GLN A 17 -11.24 17.64 9.29
CA GLN A 17 -12.25 18.46 9.99
C GLN A 17 -12.33 18.11 11.48
N GLY A 18 -12.32 16.81 11.82
CA GLY A 18 -12.30 16.39 13.22
C GLY A 18 -11.00 16.77 13.94
N LEU A 19 -9.84 16.64 13.27
CA LEU A 19 -8.55 17.08 13.83
C LEU A 19 -8.47 18.60 14.03
N ARG A 20 -9.21 19.39 13.24
CA ARG A 20 -9.35 20.85 13.41
C ARG A 20 -10.32 21.25 14.54
N GLY A 21 -10.87 20.28 15.26
CA GLY A 21 -11.70 20.52 16.45
C GLY A 21 -13.22 20.47 16.22
N LYS A 22 -13.69 20.06 15.04
CA LYS A 22 -15.13 19.83 14.83
C LYS A 22 -15.59 18.65 15.68
N ALA A 23 -16.74 18.79 16.34
CA ALA A 23 -17.31 17.73 17.16
C ALA A 23 -17.54 16.46 16.33
N ILE A 24 -17.01 15.33 16.82
CA ILE A 24 -17.03 14.06 16.07
C ILE A 24 -18.47 13.56 15.87
N ALA A 25 -19.36 13.80 16.83
CA ALA A 25 -20.77 13.45 16.71
C ALA A 25 -21.45 14.17 15.53
N ASP A 26 -21.27 15.49 15.42
CA ASP A 26 -21.84 16.30 14.33
C ASP A 26 -21.25 15.92 12.98
N LEU A 27 -19.93 15.71 12.93
CA LEU A 27 -19.21 15.28 11.74
C LEU A 27 -19.69 13.90 11.26
N CYS A 28 -19.94 12.97 12.18
CA CYS A 28 -20.45 11.64 11.89
C CYS A 28 -21.88 11.69 11.35
N SER A 29 -22.74 12.51 11.95
CA SER A 29 -24.11 12.74 11.48
C SER A 29 -24.16 13.37 10.10
N GLU A 30 -23.39 14.44 9.85
CA GLU A 30 -23.34 15.14 8.57
C GLU A 30 -22.90 14.22 7.42
N HIS A 31 -21.90 13.38 7.68
CA HIS A 31 -21.37 12.48 6.66
C HIS A 31 -22.01 11.09 6.68
N GLN A 32 -22.96 10.83 7.59
CA GLN A 32 -23.64 9.53 7.72
C GLN A 32 -22.63 8.38 7.91
N ILE A 33 -21.68 8.58 8.81
CA ILE A 33 -20.68 7.58 9.22
C ILE A 33 -20.81 7.28 10.70
N SER A 34 -20.37 6.10 11.13
CA SER A 34 -20.26 5.81 12.56
C SER A 34 -18.99 6.43 13.14
N GLN A 35 -18.98 6.69 14.45
CA GLN A 35 -17.77 7.15 15.13
C GLN A 35 -16.63 6.13 15.00
N ALA A 36 -16.93 4.83 15.05
CA ALA A 36 -15.93 3.78 14.83
C ALA A 36 -15.28 3.89 13.44
N GLN A 37 -16.06 4.19 12.40
CA GLN A 37 -15.53 4.40 11.06
C GLN A 37 -14.67 5.66 10.97
N TYR A 38 -15.06 6.75 11.64
CA TYR A 38 -14.23 7.95 11.74
C TYR A 38 -12.87 7.64 12.38
N TYR A 39 -12.87 6.97 13.55
CA TYR A 39 -11.63 6.65 14.25
C TYR A 39 -10.73 5.71 13.46
N GLN A 40 -11.31 4.70 12.80
CA GLN A 40 -10.56 3.84 11.87
C GLN A 40 -9.85 4.65 10.77
N TRP A 41 -10.54 5.64 10.18
CA TRP A 41 -9.92 6.50 9.16
C TRP A 41 -8.89 7.44 9.75
N ARG A 42 -9.13 8.00 10.94
CA ARG A 42 -8.19 8.88 11.63
C ARG A 42 -6.89 8.14 11.94
N ASP A 43 -6.99 6.95 12.50
CA ASP A 43 -5.82 6.16 12.90
C ASP A 43 -5.02 5.73 11.66
N HIS A 44 -5.71 5.31 10.60
CA HIS A 44 -5.07 5.05 9.31
C HIS A 44 -4.40 6.30 8.71
N PHE A 45 -5.04 7.47 8.80
CA PHE A 45 -4.50 8.72 8.30
C PHE A 45 -3.22 9.09 9.06
N LEU A 46 -3.25 9.09 10.39
CA LEU A 46 -2.11 9.43 11.25
C LEU A 46 -0.93 8.47 11.07
N ALA A 47 -1.20 7.17 10.86
CA ALA A 47 -0.16 6.16 10.62
C ALA A 47 0.56 6.31 9.26
N ASN A 48 0.04 7.12 8.34
CA ASN A 48 0.62 7.30 7.00
C ASN A 48 0.98 8.77 6.68
N THR A 49 0.70 9.71 7.58
CA THR A 49 0.97 11.14 7.37
C THR A 49 2.45 11.49 7.31
N ASP A 50 3.32 10.69 7.95
CA ASP A 50 4.77 10.80 7.87
C ASP A 50 5.28 10.79 6.42
N ARG A 51 4.68 9.94 5.57
CA ARG A 51 5.02 9.80 4.15
C ARG A 51 4.76 11.06 3.33
N ILE A 52 3.87 11.95 3.79
CA ILE A 52 3.57 13.22 3.10
C ILE A 52 4.76 14.18 3.21
N PHE A 53 5.53 14.08 4.30
CA PHE A 53 6.72 14.91 4.54
C PHE A 53 8.02 14.26 4.07
N ASP A 54 7.95 13.05 3.50
CA ASP A 54 9.09 12.48 2.78
C ASP A 54 9.39 13.37 1.56
N THR A 55 10.63 13.86 1.47
CA THR A 55 11.04 14.82 0.44
C THR A 55 11.28 14.16 -0.92
N HIS A 56 11.32 12.82 -0.99
CA HIS A 56 11.63 12.10 -2.22
C HIS A 56 10.83 10.79 -2.41
N PRO A 57 9.49 10.82 -2.30
CA PRO A 57 8.67 9.62 -2.41
C PRO A 57 8.84 8.93 -3.77
N GLU A 58 9.02 9.71 -4.85
CA GLU A 58 9.26 9.19 -6.19
C GLU A 58 10.62 8.49 -6.31
N LYS A 59 11.68 9.00 -5.65
CA LYS A 59 12.98 8.33 -5.66
C LYS A 59 12.95 7.01 -4.89
N ARG A 60 12.11 6.89 -3.86
CA ARG A 60 11.92 5.62 -3.15
C ARG A 60 11.19 4.62 -4.04
N GLN A 61 10.11 5.05 -4.69
CA GLN A 61 9.35 4.20 -5.61
C GLN A 61 10.20 3.75 -6.81
N PHE A 62 10.97 4.66 -7.40
CA PHE A 62 11.90 4.36 -8.49
C PHE A 62 12.96 3.33 -8.07
N ARG A 63 13.61 3.54 -6.91
CA ARG A 63 14.59 2.59 -6.36
C ARG A 63 14.00 1.20 -6.16
N LEU A 64 12.78 1.11 -5.60
CA LEU A 64 12.10 -0.16 -5.42
C LEU A 64 11.75 -0.84 -6.76
N GLN A 65 11.38 -0.06 -7.78
CA GLN A 65 11.09 -0.60 -9.12
C GLN A 65 12.36 -1.13 -9.80
N GLU A 66 13.46 -0.39 -9.72
CA GLU A 66 14.76 -0.79 -10.25
C GLU A 66 15.26 -2.06 -9.58
N GLU A 67 15.20 -2.13 -8.26
CA GLU A 67 15.58 -3.32 -7.50
C GLU A 67 14.67 -4.51 -7.81
N ASN A 68 13.37 -4.29 -7.98
CA ASN A 68 12.44 -5.34 -8.37
C ASN A 68 12.75 -5.90 -9.77
N ALA A 69 13.10 -5.03 -10.73
CA ALA A 69 13.51 -5.45 -12.07
C ALA A 69 14.80 -6.29 -12.01
N ARG A 70 15.80 -5.85 -11.24
CA ARG A 70 17.05 -6.58 -11.03
C ARG A 70 16.81 -7.95 -10.38
N LEU A 71 15.99 -8.01 -9.33
CA LEU A 71 15.65 -9.26 -8.64
C LEU A 71 14.94 -10.24 -9.58
N LYS A 72 13.98 -9.76 -10.37
CA LYS A 72 13.28 -10.59 -11.38
C LYS A 72 14.24 -11.15 -12.43
N HIS A 73 15.21 -10.36 -12.88
CA HIS A 73 16.23 -10.82 -13.82
C HIS A 73 17.07 -11.96 -13.23
N MET A 74 17.64 -11.76 -12.02
CA MET A 74 18.44 -12.78 -11.36
C MET A 74 17.65 -14.06 -11.09
N VAL A 75 16.37 -13.95 -10.70
CA VAL A 75 15.50 -15.12 -10.55
C VAL A 75 15.33 -15.86 -11.89
N GLY A 76 15.16 -15.13 -12.99
CA GLY A 76 15.10 -15.71 -14.33
C GLY A 76 16.37 -16.46 -14.70
N GLU A 77 17.53 -15.85 -14.50
CA GLU A 77 18.85 -16.46 -14.77
C GLU A 77 19.05 -17.74 -13.95
N LEU A 78 18.86 -17.66 -12.62
CA LEU A 78 18.98 -18.81 -11.73
C LEU A 78 17.98 -19.93 -12.08
N THR A 79 16.77 -19.59 -12.51
CA THR A 79 15.77 -20.58 -12.94
C THR A 79 16.21 -21.30 -14.21
N MET A 80 16.83 -20.60 -15.16
CA MET A 80 17.36 -21.21 -16.39
C MET A 80 18.55 -22.12 -16.10
N GLU A 81 19.48 -21.69 -15.24
CA GLU A 81 20.61 -22.52 -14.81
C GLU A 81 20.16 -23.79 -14.09
N LEU A 82 19.17 -23.66 -13.20
CA LEU A 82 18.59 -24.81 -12.49
C LEU A 82 17.93 -25.79 -13.47
N LYS A 83 17.14 -25.30 -14.44
CA LYS A 83 16.57 -26.18 -15.49
C LYS A 83 17.65 -26.86 -16.34
N LYS A 84 18.72 -26.15 -16.66
CA LYS A 84 19.84 -26.72 -17.43
C LYS A 84 20.50 -27.86 -16.66
N THR A 85 20.81 -27.66 -15.38
CA THR A 85 21.40 -28.70 -14.53
C THR A 85 20.45 -29.90 -14.34
N GLU A 86 19.14 -29.67 -14.21
CA GLU A 86 18.15 -30.76 -14.17
C GLU A 86 18.12 -31.58 -15.48
N ILE A 87 18.29 -30.94 -16.63
CA ILE A 87 18.36 -31.62 -17.93
C ILE A 87 19.65 -32.44 -18.03
N GLU A 88 20.79 -31.84 -17.69
CA GLU A 88 22.10 -32.51 -17.70
C GLU A 88 22.13 -33.74 -16.79
N LEU A 89 21.54 -33.67 -15.59
CA LEU A 89 21.41 -34.80 -14.68
C LEU A 89 20.56 -35.93 -15.28
N LYS A 90 19.43 -35.58 -15.91
CA LYS A 90 18.57 -36.55 -16.61
C LYS A 90 19.27 -37.22 -17.79
N GLU A 91 20.06 -36.48 -18.55
CA GLU A 91 20.86 -37.01 -19.67
C GLU A 91 21.96 -37.96 -19.19
N LEU A 92 22.50 -37.73 -17.98
CA LEU A 92 23.47 -38.61 -17.32
C LEU A 92 22.82 -39.82 -16.61
N GLY A 93 21.49 -39.93 -16.62
CA GLY A 93 20.77 -41.04 -15.98
C GLY A 93 20.81 -41.04 -14.45
N LEU A 94 21.06 -39.87 -13.84
CA LEU A 94 21.06 -39.65 -12.39
C LEU A 94 19.70 -39.15 -11.88
#